data_AF-A0A1I1YLH3-F1
#
_entry.id   AF-A0A1I1YLH3-F1
#
_cell.length_a   1.000
_cell.length_b   1.000
_cell.length_c   1.000
_cell.angle_alpha   90.00
_cell.angle_beta   90.00
_cell.angle_gamma   90.00
#
_symmetry.space_group_name_H-M   'P 1'
#
loop_
_entity.id
_entity.type
_entity.pdbx_description
1 polymer ?
#
loop_
_entity_poly.entity_id
_entity_poly.type
_entity_poly.pdbx_seq_one_letter_code
_entity_poly.pdbx_strand_id
1 'polypeptide(L)'
;MQRSVTLKIIRPEDETISWEELGYLLRGLSFKVCRMCNFCMTHQLLHALKLETELLNPQGNLYCYPRLAEEYPDVPTGIICAAETRARKVFRRSAEAVLHSETSLPRFRKDSSIPVPVAGYKILQDSDHNVYADVQLLSRQGAKTQKLPGRIRLVLADNWRDQSAKAALRQIADGKVKRGVASLFRVKNDWYFQIPYVTEAVNTGEGFEPDLVMGVAFGLQDALVYAFNTSLKRGAVSGEEVLAHQEKYAARRKKIQEQYNWSGRKGHGREDALKPLRHLYETERNYRSLVNSRYAKWVVDIAMKNRCGMIHLDSANYVSSGKKILLSRWPLYDLKEKIRRKAEEKGIQVTECSIPNLRTRCSLCGKEQEPEGEKHTFVCKDCGYGKADKNRRSGSITVDYNAARNLAAYKSEDTKL
;
A
#
# COMPACT_ATOMS: atom_id res chain seq x y z
N MET A 1 10.43 10.14 -0.41
CA MET A 1 9.30 9.20 -0.39
C MET A 1 9.39 8.26 0.80
N GLN A 2 8.27 7.99 1.49
CA GLN A 2 8.25 7.10 2.66
C GLN A 2 8.18 5.63 2.20
N ARG A 3 9.18 4.84 2.58
CA ARG A 3 9.28 3.40 2.31
C ARG A 3 9.34 2.64 3.64
N SER A 4 9.22 1.32 3.59
CA SER A 4 9.44 0.48 4.76
C SER A 4 10.12 -0.83 4.38
N VAL A 5 11.09 -1.26 5.18
CA VAL A 5 11.61 -2.64 5.12
C VAL A 5 10.95 -3.45 6.22
N THR A 6 10.52 -4.67 5.90
CA THR A 6 9.94 -5.62 6.86
C THR A 6 10.78 -6.88 6.91
N LEU A 7 11.26 -7.23 8.10
CA LEU A 7 12.12 -8.39 8.33
C LEU A 7 11.49 -9.31 9.37
N LYS A 8 11.57 -10.62 9.15
CA LYS A 8 11.19 -11.60 10.16
C LYS A 8 12.26 -11.60 11.25
N ILE A 9 11.87 -11.78 12.51
CA ILE A 9 12.82 -11.99 13.60
C ILE A 9 13.05 -13.50 13.71
N ILE A 10 14.32 -13.93 13.72
CA ILE A 10 14.69 -15.36 13.80
C ILE A 10 14.79 -15.78 15.27
N ARG A 11 15.60 -15.06 16.04
CA ARG A 11 15.91 -15.34 17.45
C ARG A 11 16.46 -14.09 18.14
N PRO A 12 16.43 -14.01 19.48
CA PRO A 12 17.33 -13.12 20.21
C PRO A 12 18.79 -13.55 19.97
N GLU A 13 19.70 -12.58 19.93
CA GLU A 13 21.14 -12.87 19.96
C GLU A 13 21.58 -13.24 21.37
N ASP A 14 21.09 -12.51 22.38
CA ASP A 14 21.47 -12.71 23.78
C ASP A 14 21.06 -14.11 24.27
N GLU A 15 22.02 -14.92 24.72
CA GLU A 15 21.78 -16.26 25.29
C GLU A 15 20.94 -16.22 26.57
N THR A 16 20.83 -15.05 27.20
CA THR A 16 20.08 -14.84 28.44
C THR A 16 18.56 -14.88 28.25
N ILE A 17 18.06 -14.85 27.01
CA ILE A 17 16.62 -14.87 26.73
C ILE A 17 16.30 -15.91 25.66
N SER A 18 15.41 -16.84 26.01
CA SER A 18 14.91 -17.84 25.08
C SER A 18 13.91 -17.24 24.07
N TRP A 19 13.69 -17.94 22.95
CA TRP A 19 12.67 -17.54 21.97
C TRP A 19 11.26 -17.50 22.57
N GLU A 20 10.97 -18.41 23.51
CA GLU A 20 9.67 -18.49 24.18
C GLU A 20 9.43 -17.30 25.12
N GLU A 21 10.44 -16.93 25.91
CA GLU A 21 10.41 -15.76 26.79
C GLU A 21 10.28 -14.47 25.99
N LEU A 22 11.04 -14.30 24.91
CA LEU A 22 10.89 -13.17 24.00
C LEU A 22 9.46 -13.12 23.42
N GLY A 23 8.93 -14.27 23.01
CA GLY A 23 7.56 -14.38 22.52
C GLY A 23 6.53 -13.97 23.56
N TYR A 24 6.71 -14.35 24.83
CA TYR A 24 5.84 -13.96 25.94
C TYR A 24 5.93 -12.45 26.20
N LEU A 25 7.14 -11.90 26.27
CA LEU A 25 7.40 -10.47 26.43
C LEU A 25 6.71 -9.65 25.35
N LEU A 26 6.90 -10.00 24.07
CA LEU A 26 6.32 -9.28 22.94
C LEU A 26 4.78 -9.38 22.91
N ARG A 27 4.20 -10.54 23.27
CA ARG A 27 2.74 -10.67 23.40
C ARG A 27 2.20 -9.80 24.54
N GLY A 28 2.86 -9.78 25.69
CA GLY A 28 2.50 -8.94 26.82
C GLY A 28 2.58 -7.45 26.48
N LEU A 29 3.66 -7.03 25.83
CA LEU A 29 3.86 -5.65 25.39
C LEU A 29 2.81 -5.22 24.34
N SER A 30 2.51 -6.08 23.36
CA SER A 30 1.45 -5.83 22.37
C SER A 30 0.07 -5.66 23.02
N PHE A 31 -0.25 -6.48 24.03
CA PHE A 31 -1.48 -6.35 24.80
C PHE A 31 -1.54 -5.03 25.59
N LYS A 32 -0.45 -4.65 26.27
CA LYS A 32 -0.34 -3.36 26.96
C LYS A 32 -0.52 -2.20 25.99
N VAL A 33 0.14 -2.22 24.83
CA VAL A 33 0.01 -1.19 23.78
C VAL A 33 -1.44 -1.08 23.30
N CYS A 34 -2.13 -2.20 23.11
CA CYS A 34 -3.56 -2.19 22.76
C CYS A 34 -4.40 -1.47 23.84
N ARG A 35 -4.18 -1.77 25.12
CA ARG A 35 -4.87 -1.10 26.23
C ARG A 35 -4.56 0.39 26.29
N MET A 36 -3.28 0.77 26.23
CA MET A 36 -2.85 2.17 26.19
C MET A 36 -3.50 2.94 25.05
N CYS A 37 -3.48 2.38 23.82
CA CYS A 37 -4.09 3.03 22.66
C CYS A 37 -5.61 3.21 22.83
N ASN A 38 -6.32 2.17 23.33
CA ASN A 38 -7.76 2.26 23.56
C ASN A 38 -8.12 3.23 24.70
N PHE A 39 -7.30 3.29 25.76
CA PHE A 39 -7.43 4.28 26.82
C PHE A 39 -7.32 5.70 26.25
N CYS A 40 -6.28 5.97 25.46
CA CYS A 40 -6.12 7.24 24.76
C CYS A 40 -7.31 7.55 23.83
N MET A 41 -7.79 6.58 23.05
CA MET A 41 -8.96 6.80 22.16
C MET A 41 -10.20 7.23 22.94
N THR A 42 -10.48 6.60 24.08
CA THR A 42 -11.62 6.96 24.93
C THR A 42 -11.47 8.37 25.49
N HIS A 43 -10.31 8.70 26.06
CA HIS A 43 -10.09 10.04 26.63
C HIS A 43 -10.06 11.15 25.56
N GLN A 44 -9.61 10.85 24.34
CA GLN A 44 -9.71 11.78 23.20
C GLN A 44 -11.17 12.08 22.85
N LEU A 45 -12.05 11.08 22.88
CA LEU A 45 -13.48 11.29 22.67
C LEU A 45 -14.10 12.13 23.80
N LEU A 46 -13.81 11.80 25.06
CA LEU A 46 -14.32 12.55 26.22
C LEU A 46 -13.90 14.03 26.15
N HIS A 47 -12.61 14.28 25.85
CA HIS A 47 -12.08 15.63 25.67
C HIS A 47 -12.76 16.37 24.51
N ALA A 48 -12.95 15.72 23.35
CA ALA A 48 -13.63 16.31 22.21
C ALA A 48 -15.11 16.66 22.49
N LEU A 49 -15.78 15.87 23.33
CA LEU A 49 -17.15 16.12 23.80
C LEU A 49 -17.21 17.16 24.93
N LYS A 50 -16.07 17.74 25.34
CA LYS A 50 -15.95 18.67 26.48
C LYS A 50 -16.46 18.08 27.79
N LEU A 51 -16.39 16.75 27.94
CA LEU A 51 -16.62 16.07 29.20
C LEU A 51 -15.35 16.15 30.07
N GLU A 52 -15.50 16.17 31.38
CA GLU A 52 -14.37 16.33 32.31
C GLU A 52 -13.31 15.24 32.10
N THR A 53 -12.07 15.67 31.87
CA THR A 53 -10.89 14.80 31.85
C THR A 53 -9.81 15.45 32.68
N GLU A 54 -9.33 14.78 33.73
CA GLU A 54 -8.21 15.26 34.57
C GLU A 54 -6.85 15.21 33.83
N LEU A 55 -6.81 14.61 32.64
CA LEU A 55 -5.59 14.34 31.87
C LEU A 55 -5.25 15.48 30.90
N LEU A 56 -5.13 16.71 31.40
CA LEU A 56 -4.78 17.88 30.59
C LEU A 56 -3.35 18.34 30.89
N ASN A 57 -2.62 18.73 29.85
CA ASN A 57 -1.38 19.48 30.04
C ASN A 57 -1.69 20.96 30.36
N PRO A 58 -0.69 21.77 30.75
CA PRO A 58 -0.89 23.20 31.04
C PRO A 58 -1.44 24.03 29.87
N GLN A 59 -1.40 23.50 28.64
CA GLN A 59 -1.93 24.13 27.43
C GLN A 59 -3.38 23.69 27.13
N GLY A 60 -4.02 22.94 28.04
CA GLY A 60 -5.38 22.42 27.86
C GLY A 60 -5.51 21.27 26.86
N ASN A 61 -4.41 20.70 26.39
CA ASN A 61 -4.40 19.55 25.50
C ASN A 61 -4.43 18.25 26.30
N LEU A 62 -5.18 17.26 25.81
CA LEU A 62 -5.16 15.92 26.39
C LEU A 62 -3.73 15.35 26.42
N TYR A 63 -3.32 14.88 27.60
CA TYR A 63 -2.01 14.33 27.88
C TYR A 63 -2.14 13.08 28.74
N CYS A 64 -2.24 11.92 28.09
CA CYS A 64 -2.45 10.64 28.76
C CYS A 64 -1.15 10.06 29.36
N TYR A 65 0.00 10.53 28.90
CA TYR A 65 1.31 9.95 29.24
C TYR A 65 1.57 9.75 30.74
N PRO A 66 1.33 10.71 31.66
CA PRO A 66 1.67 10.52 33.08
C PRO A 66 0.93 9.34 33.70
N ARG A 67 -0.38 9.23 33.41
CA ARG A 67 -1.22 8.13 33.89
C ARG A 67 -0.80 6.79 33.28
N LEU A 68 -0.45 6.78 32.00
CA LEU A 68 0.03 5.57 31.33
C LEU A 68 1.41 5.13 31.85
N ALA A 69 2.29 6.07 32.18
CA ALA A 69 3.61 5.76 32.74
C ALA A 69 3.51 5.18 34.16
N GLU A 70 2.54 5.64 34.94
CA GLU A 70 2.21 5.10 36.26
C GLU A 70 1.61 3.68 36.16
N GLU A 71 0.66 3.45 35.27
CA GLU A 71 -0.01 2.15 35.10
C GLU A 71 0.90 1.09 34.45
N TYR A 72 1.83 1.50 33.59
CA TYR A 72 2.73 0.62 32.83
C TYR A 72 4.21 0.94 33.08
N PRO A 73 4.71 0.83 34.32
CA PRO A 73 6.06 1.25 34.68
C PRO A 73 7.15 0.37 34.05
N ASP A 74 6.82 -0.84 33.62
CA ASP A 74 7.73 -1.77 32.95
C ASP A 74 7.92 -1.48 31.45
N VAL A 75 7.06 -0.64 30.87
CA VAL A 75 7.11 -0.27 29.45
C VAL A 75 8.02 0.94 29.24
N PRO A 76 8.90 0.93 28.23
CA PRO A 76 9.70 2.11 27.89
C PRO A 76 8.83 3.34 27.61
N THR A 77 9.18 4.49 28.19
CA THR A 77 8.48 5.77 28.00
C THR A 77 8.30 6.13 26.53
N GLY A 78 9.32 5.85 25.71
CA GLY A 78 9.25 6.05 24.26
C GLY A 78 8.16 5.24 23.56
N ILE A 79 7.87 4.01 24.01
CA ILE A 79 6.78 3.19 23.47
C ILE A 79 5.43 3.76 23.91
N ILE A 80 5.31 4.22 25.15
CA ILE A 80 4.09 4.87 25.68
C ILE A 80 3.75 6.11 24.86
N CYS A 81 4.70 7.03 24.68
CA CYS A 81 4.50 8.24 23.87
C CYS A 81 4.14 7.91 22.41
N ALA A 82 4.74 6.87 21.84
CA ALA A 82 4.46 6.44 20.49
C ALA A 82 3.06 5.81 20.35
N ALA A 83 2.60 5.06 21.36
CA ALA A 83 1.24 4.52 21.45
C ALA A 83 0.18 5.64 21.56
N GLU A 84 0.40 6.63 22.44
CA GLU A 84 -0.47 7.81 22.57
C GLU A 84 -0.55 8.59 21.25
N THR A 85 0.60 8.86 20.63
CA THR A 85 0.65 9.56 19.34
C THR A 85 -0.08 8.80 18.25
N ARG A 86 0.04 7.46 18.24
CA ARG A 86 -0.68 6.61 17.30
C ARG A 86 -2.20 6.69 17.52
N ALA A 87 -2.66 6.57 18.75
CA ALA A 87 -4.09 6.68 19.09
C ALA A 87 -4.65 8.04 18.68
N ARG A 88 -3.97 9.14 19.03
CA ARG A 88 -4.36 10.50 18.64
C ARG A 88 -4.47 10.68 17.12
N LYS A 89 -3.54 10.10 16.34
CA LYS A 89 -3.61 10.14 14.87
C LYS A 89 -4.81 9.38 14.32
N VAL A 90 -5.15 8.24 14.91
CA VAL A 90 -6.35 7.46 14.51
C VAL A 90 -7.61 8.24 14.84
N PHE A 91 -7.72 8.77 16.06
CA PHE A 91 -8.85 9.59 16.49
C PHE A 91 -9.09 10.78 15.56
N ARG A 92 -8.05 11.59 15.28
CA ARG A 92 -8.18 12.76 14.41
C ARG A 92 -8.73 12.43 13.02
N ARG A 93 -8.40 11.26 12.46
CA ARG A 93 -8.89 10.82 11.16
C ARG A 93 -10.36 10.42 11.16
N SER A 94 -10.87 9.97 12.31
CA SER A 94 -12.26 9.52 12.47
C SER A 94 -13.12 10.50 13.27
N ALA A 95 -12.56 11.58 13.79
CA ALA A 95 -13.20 12.43 14.78
C ALA A 95 -14.51 13.02 14.26
N GLU A 96 -14.51 13.54 13.04
CA GLU A 96 -15.70 14.12 12.41
C GLU A 96 -16.85 13.11 12.31
N ALA A 97 -16.61 11.96 11.68
CA ALA A 97 -17.62 10.90 11.54
C ALA A 97 -18.09 10.33 12.89
N VAL A 98 -17.24 10.31 13.91
CA VAL A 98 -17.61 9.85 15.26
C VAL A 98 -18.45 10.90 15.99
N LEU A 99 -18.10 12.18 15.91
CA LEU A 99 -18.83 13.27 16.57
C LEU A 99 -20.20 13.50 15.93
N HIS A 100 -20.34 13.28 14.62
CA HIS A 100 -21.62 13.26 13.92
C HIS A 100 -22.40 11.94 14.09
N SER A 101 -21.89 10.99 14.89
CA SER A 101 -22.51 9.68 15.13
C SER A 101 -22.73 8.81 13.87
N GLU A 102 -21.98 9.07 12.79
CA GLU A 102 -22.00 8.25 11.57
C GLU A 102 -21.25 6.92 11.78
N THR A 103 -20.27 6.93 12.67
CA THR A 103 -19.45 5.75 13.00
C THR A 103 -19.17 5.66 14.49
N SER A 104 -18.93 4.45 14.97
CA SER A 104 -18.46 4.24 16.35
C SER A 104 -16.97 4.55 16.50
N LEU A 105 -16.55 4.85 17.72
CA LEU A 105 -15.14 5.10 18.05
C LEU A 105 -14.26 3.90 17.64
N PRO A 106 -13.25 4.08 16.78
CA PRO A 106 -12.36 2.99 16.39
C PRO A 106 -11.64 2.37 17.59
N ARG A 107 -11.50 1.04 17.59
CA ARG A 107 -10.83 0.29 18.66
C ARG A 107 -9.63 -0.48 18.12
N PHE A 108 -8.53 -0.40 18.86
CA PHE A 108 -7.36 -1.24 18.65
C PHE A 108 -7.67 -2.65 19.12
N ARG A 109 -7.27 -3.64 18.30
CA ARG A 109 -7.49 -5.06 18.58
C ARG A 109 -6.33 -5.68 19.33
N LYS A 110 -6.58 -6.84 19.95
CA LYS A 110 -5.51 -7.73 20.45
C LYS A 110 -4.50 -8.00 19.32
N ASP A 111 -3.23 -8.15 19.68
CA ASP A 111 -2.10 -8.25 18.74
C ASP A 111 -1.82 -6.96 17.93
N SER A 112 -2.18 -5.79 18.48
CA SER A 112 -1.77 -4.50 17.91
C SER A 112 -0.24 -4.39 17.84
N SER A 113 0.27 -3.81 16.75
CA SER A 113 1.72 -3.65 16.61
C SER A 113 2.30 -2.74 17.70
N ILE A 114 3.49 -3.07 18.19
CA ILE A 114 4.22 -2.29 19.19
C ILE A 114 5.00 -1.20 18.45
N PRO A 115 4.70 0.09 18.67
CA PRO A 115 5.45 1.17 18.07
C PRO A 115 6.77 1.38 18.83
N VAL A 116 7.89 1.29 18.11
CA VAL A 116 9.24 1.50 18.66
C VAL A 116 9.78 2.83 18.12
N PRO A 117 9.99 3.85 18.97
CA PRO A 117 10.49 5.15 18.51
C PRO A 117 11.93 5.05 18.02
N VAL A 118 12.38 6.04 17.22
CA VAL A 118 13.73 6.07 16.61
C VAL A 118 14.85 5.93 17.65
N ALA A 119 14.72 6.56 18.81
CA ALA A 119 15.70 6.43 19.90
C ALA A 119 15.71 5.03 20.55
N GLY A 120 14.59 4.30 20.43
CA GLY A 120 14.37 2.99 21.00
C GLY A 120 14.96 1.83 20.18
N TYR A 121 15.55 2.09 19.00
CA TYR A 121 16.22 1.03 18.25
C TYR A 121 17.47 1.48 17.49
N LYS A 122 18.40 0.55 17.27
CA LYS A 122 19.58 0.69 16.39
C LYS A 122 19.67 -0.52 15.47
N ILE A 123 20.12 -0.30 14.24
CA ILE A 123 20.42 -1.38 13.30
C ILE A 123 21.93 -1.55 13.27
N LEU A 124 22.39 -2.75 13.52
CA LEU A 124 23.80 -3.13 13.54
C LEU A 124 24.06 -4.16 12.46
N GLN A 125 25.26 -4.19 11.94
CA GLN A 125 25.71 -5.17 10.97
C GLN A 125 27.06 -5.73 11.42
N ASP A 126 27.20 -7.04 11.39
CA ASP A 126 28.44 -7.73 11.75
C ASP A 126 29.34 -8.00 10.53
N SER A 127 30.58 -8.43 10.76
CA SER A 127 31.56 -8.79 9.71
C SER A 127 31.02 -9.82 8.73
N ASP A 128 30.18 -10.74 9.21
CA ASP A 128 29.55 -11.80 8.42
C ASP A 128 28.26 -11.35 7.71
N HIS A 129 28.02 -10.03 7.66
CA HIS A 129 26.85 -9.39 7.07
C HIS A 129 25.50 -9.68 7.72
N ASN A 130 25.47 -10.38 8.85
CA ASN A 130 24.25 -10.55 9.64
C ASN A 130 23.74 -9.20 10.15
N VAL A 131 22.44 -8.96 10.03
CA VAL A 131 21.79 -7.71 10.46
C VAL A 131 21.03 -7.93 11.76
N TYR A 132 21.31 -7.04 12.72
CA TYR A 132 20.71 -7.09 14.05
C TYR A 132 19.93 -5.81 14.33
N ALA A 133 18.81 -5.93 15.03
CA ALA A 133 18.13 -4.80 15.64
C ALA A 133 18.32 -4.82 17.15
N ASP A 134 19.05 -3.86 17.68
CA ASP A 134 19.09 -3.58 19.12
C ASP A 134 17.85 -2.76 19.49
N VAL A 135 16.90 -3.34 20.22
CA VAL A 135 15.59 -2.74 20.51
C VAL A 135 15.35 -2.62 22.01
N GLN A 136 14.96 -1.45 22.47
CA GLN A 136 14.52 -1.22 23.84
C GLN A 136 13.07 -1.70 24.02
N LEU A 137 12.90 -2.81 24.73
CA LEU A 137 11.59 -3.44 24.97
C LEU A 137 11.12 -3.28 26.42
N LEU A 138 12.03 -3.04 27.36
CA LEU A 138 11.72 -2.89 28.78
C LEU A 138 12.27 -1.58 29.34
N SER A 139 11.55 -0.99 30.29
CA SER A 139 12.07 0.11 31.10
C SER A 139 13.16 -0.40 32.05
N ARG A 140 13.89 0.51 32.72
CA ARG A 140 14.86 0.12 33.76
C ARG A 140 14.21 -0.66 34.89
N GLN A 141 12.97 -0.32 35.25
CA GLN A 141 12.21 -1.01 36.27
C GLN A 141 11.75 -2.39 35.76
N GLY A 142 11.20 -2.45 34.55
CA GLY A 142 10.79 -3.71 33.92
C GLY A 142 11.94 -4.71 33.77
N ALA A 143 13.12 -4.23 33.37
CA ALA A 143 14.34 -5.03 33.28
C ALA A 143 14.73 -5.67 34.63
N LYS A 144 14.67 -4.90 35.72
CA LYS A 144 14.94 -5.41 37.08
C LYS A 144 13.91 -6.43 37.53
N THR A 145 12.62 -6.13 37.36
CA THR A 145 11.52 -7.00 37.81
C THR A 145 11.51 -8.33 37.07
N GLN A 146 11.73 -8.30 35.75
CA GLN A 146 11.69 -9.49 34.90
C GLN A 146 13.05 -10.20 34.81
N LYS A 147 14.12 -9.62 35.38
CA LYS A 147 15.50 -10.11 35.27
C LYS A 147 15.95 -10.30 33.81
N LEU A 148 15.46 -9.44 32.93
CA LEU A 148 15.78 -9.44 31.50
C LEU A 148 16.51 -8.14 31.13
N PRO A 149 17.34 -8.13 30.07
CA PRO A 149 17.98 -6.91 29.64
C PRO A 149 16.95 -5.91 29.10
N GLY A 150 17.14 -4.62 29.41
CA GLY A 150 16.22 -3.55 28.98
C GLY A 150 16.18 -3.36 27.46
N ARG A 151 17.32 -3.63 26.82
CA ARG A 151 17.52 -3.69 25.38
C ARG A 151 17.82 -5.12 24.99
N ILE A 152 17.13 -5.62 23.98
CA ILE A 152 17.30 -6.98 23.48
C ILE A 152 17.73 -6.87 22.02
N ARG A 153 18.78 -7.60 21.68
CA ARG A 153 19.26 -7.65 20.30
C ARG A 153 18.58 -8.77 19.53
N LEU A 154 17.96 -8.41 18.42
CA LEU A 154 17.13 -9.29 17.61
C LEU A 154 17.86 -9.64 16.31
N VAL A 155 18.07 -10.94 16.08
CA VAL A 155 18.58 -11.43 14.79
C VAL A 155 17.47 -11.33 13.77
N LEU A 156 17.70 -10.54 12.73
CA LEU A 156 16.73 -10.34 11.66
C LEU A 156 17.00 -11.32 10.53
N ALA A 157 15.92 -11.84 9.95
CA ALA A 157 16.00 -12.74 8.83
C ALA A 157 16.56 -12.02 7.62
N ASP A 158 17.60 -12.64 7.09
CA ASP A 158 18.24 -12.25 5.88
C ASP A 158 17.39 -12.71 4.69
N ASN A 159 16.38 -11.89 4.36
CA ASN A 159 15.52 -12.08 3.18
C ASN A 159 16.29 -11.74 1.89
N TRP A 160 17.43 -12.40 1.64
CA TRP A 160 18.40 -12.13 0.56
C TRP A 160 17.85 -12.15 -0.86
N ARG A 161 16.62 -12.66 -1.07
CA ARG A 161 15.98 -12.66 -2.39
C ARG A 161 15.59 -11.25 -2.88
N ASP A 162 15.43 -10.28 -1.99
CA ASP A 162 15.11 -8.90 -2.38
C ASP A 162 16.33 -7.98 -2.25
N GLN A 163 17.03 -7.80 -3.37
CA GLN A 163 18.22 -6.95 -3.47
C GLN A 163 17.92 -5.49 -3.09
N SER A 164 16.67 -5.03 -3.26
CA SER A 164 16.26 -3.67 -2.91
C SER A 164 16.10 -3.48 -1.39
N ALA A 165 15.56 -4.48 -0.70
CA ALA A 165 15.47 -4.48 0.76
C ALA A 165 16.86 -4.50 1.42
N LYS A 166 17.80 -5.26 0.84
CA LYS A 166 19.20 -5.29 1.27
C LYS A 166 19.89 -3.93 1.12
N ALA A 167 19.72 -3.28 -0.03
CA ALA A 167 20.27 -1.95 -0.27
C ALA A 167 19.69 -0.92 0.73
N ALA A 168 18.38 -0.97 0.97
CA ALA A 168 17.72 -0.10 1.94
C ALA A 168 18.23 -0.31 3.37
N LEU A 169 18.40 -1.56 3.81
CA LEU A 169 18.92 -1.86 5.16
C LEU A 169 20.34 -1.36 5.36
N ARG A 170 21.20 -1.52 4.36
CA ARG A 170 22.57 -0.98 4.40
C ARG A 170 22.56 0.54 4.53
N GLN A 171 21.71 1.22 3.76
CA GLN A 171 21.56 2.68 3.90
C GLN A 171 21.05 3.10 5.28
N ILE A 172 20.15 2.31 5.89
CA ILE A 172 19.65 2.55 7.25
C ILE A 172 20.74 2.31 8.29
N ALA A 173 21.54 1.25 8.14
CA ALA A 173 22.66 0.92 9.04
C ALA A 173 23.78 1.97 8.97
N ASP A 174 24.11 2.44 7.75
CA ASP A 174 25.07 3.52 7.50
C ASP A 174 24.60 4.89 8.03
N GLY A 175 23.33 5.02 8.45
CA GLY A 175 22.76 6.29 8.90
C GLY A 175 22.49 7.32 7.80
N LYS A 176 22.56 6.93 6.52
CA LYS A 176 22.39 7.82 5.36
C LYS A 176 20.94 8.23 5.10
N VAL A 177 19.97 7.51 5.67
CA VAL A 177 18.53 7.78 5.48
C VAL A 177 17.82 8.12 6.78
N LYS A 178 16.87 9.06 6.72
CA LYS A 178 16.00 9.38 7.85
C LYS A 178 15.04 8.21 8.11
N ARG A 179 15.06 7.69 9.33
CA ARG A 179 14.22 6.57 9.79
C ARG A 179 13.08 7.07 10.67
N GLY A 180 11.96 6.34 10.66
CA GLY A 180 10.76 6.66 11.43
C GLY A 180 10.53 5.70 12.61
N VAL A 181 9.35 5.81 13.21
CA VAL A 181 8.90 4.91 14.29
C VAL A 181 8.72 3.51 13.71
N ALA A 182 9.51 2.55 14.17
CA ALA A 182 9.42 1.17 13.74
C ALA A 182 8.20 0.47 14.36
N SER A 183 7.80 -0.65 13.79
CA SER A 183 6.68 -1.46 14.29
C SER A 183 7.09 -2.91 14.44
N LEU A 184 6.94 -3.45 15.65
CA LEU A 184 6.99 -4.89 15.91
C LEU A 184 5.58 -5.45 15.85
N PHE A 185 5.37 -6.50 15.06
CA PHE A 185 4.04 -7.12 14.94
C PHE A 185 4.15 -8.61 14.68
N ARG A 186 3.06 -9.31 15.02
CA ARG A 186 2.97 -10.75 14.88
C ARG A 186 2.08 -11.11 13.69
N VAL A 187 2.54 -12.03 12.85
CA VAL A 187 1.72 -12.67 11.83
C VAL A 187 1.79 -14.18 12.06
N LYS A 188 0.65 -14.78 12.39
CA LYS A 188 0.57 -16.18 12.85
C LYS A 188 1.48 -16.39 14.07
N ASN A 189 2.55 -17.17 13.94
CA ASN A 189 3.51 -17.44 15.03
C ASN A 189 4.83 -16.68 14.88
N ASP A 190 4.99 -15.92 13.80
CA ASP A 190 6.23 -15.21 13.50
C ASP A 190 6.14 -13.74 13.87
N TRP A 191 7.24 -13.22 14.41
CA TRP A 191 7.41 -11.80 14.69
C TRP A 191 8.15 -11.11 13.55
N TYR A 192 7.71 -9.90 13.24
CA TYR A 192 8.29 -9.07 12.19
C TYR A 192 8.64 -7.69 12.75
N PHE A 193 9.74 -7.15 12.25
CA PHE A 193 10.19 -5.80 12.51
C PHE A 193 10.11 -4.98 11.22
N GLN A 194 9.26 -3.95 11.23
CA GLN A 194 9.08 -3.04 10.10
C GLN A 194 9.68 -1.67 10.42
N ILE A 195 10.61 -1.23 9.57
CA ILE A 195 11.34 0.02 9.72
C ILE A 195 10.93 0.96 8.58
N PRO A 196 10.17 2.03 8.85
CA PRO A 196 9.93 3.05 7.85
C PRO A 196 11.16 3.94 7.68
N TYR A 197 11.47 4.30 6.44
CA TYR A 197 12.58 5.16 6.08
C TYR A 197 12.18 6.10 4.93
N VAL A 198 12.83 7.25 4.84
CA VAL A 198 12.62 8.22 3.76
C VAL A 198 13.81 8.16 2.82
N THR A 199 13.55 7.86 1.56
CA THR A 199 14.53 8.07 0.48
C THR A 199 14.28 9.43 -0.15
N GLU A 200 15.34 10.17 -0.44
CA GLU A 200 15.25 11.33 -1.30
C GLU A 200 14.87 10.85 -2.72
N ALA A 201 14.09 11.66 -3.43
CA ALA A 201 13.84 11.38 -4.84
C ALA A 201 15.20 11.49 -5.54
N VAL A 202 15.55 10.48 -6.35
CA VAL A 202 16.69 10.65 -7.23
C VAL A 202 16.26 11.75 -8.19
N ASN A 203 16.91 12.92 -8.13
CA ASN A 203 16.76 13.97 -9.13
C ASN A 203 17.39 13.48 -10.44
N THR A 204 16.84 12.42 -11.05
CA THR A 204 17.14 12.00 -12.43
C THR A 204 16.40 12.89 -13.44
N GLY A 205 16.10 14.15 -13.08
CA GLY A 205 15.58 15.15 -14.01
C GLY A 205 16.55 15.48 -15.14
N GLU A 206 17.82 15.11 -15.00
CA GLU A 206 18.83 15.17 -16.07
C GLU A 206 18.59 14.02 -17.08
N GLY A 207 17.57 14.17 -17.93
CA GLY A 207 17.35 13.26 -19.07
C GLY A 207 15.91 12.99 -19.47
N PHE A 208 14.92 13.59 -18.79
CA PHE A 208 13.51 13.49 -19.19
C PHE A 208 13.06 14.75 -19.94
N GLU A 209 12.28 14.56 -21.00
CA GLU A 209 11.69 15.64 -21.79
C GLU A 209 10.30 15.97 -21.23
N PRO A 210 10.07 17.17 -20.66
CA PRO A 210 8.78 17.55 -20.08
C PRO A 210 7.62 17.44 -21.07
N ASP A 211 7.87 17.79 -22.34
CA ASP A 211 6.87 17.76 -23.41
C ASP A 211 6.54 16.34 -23.89
N LEU A 212 7.31 15.32 -23.50
CA LEU A 212 7.07 13.94 -23.91
C LEU A 212 6.14 13.25 -22.90
N VAL A 213 4.88 13.11 -23.30
CA VAL A 213 3.79 12.61 -22.45
C VAL A 213 3.41 11.20 -22.87
N MET A 214 3.36 10.29 -21.90
CA MET A 214 2.81 8.95 -22.07
C MET A 214 1.38 8.88 -21.52
N GLY A 215 0.41 8.62 -22.38
CA GLY A 215 -0.97 8.33 -21.98
C GLY A 215 -1.15 6.84 -21.70
N VAL A 216 -1.81 6.51 -20.60
CA VAL A 216 -2.05 5.13 -20.14
C VAL A 216 -3.54 4.94 -19.87
N ALA A 217 -4.18 4.14 -20.73
CA ALA A 217 -5.58 3.77 -20.60
C ALA A 217 -5.74 2.37 -19.98
N PHE A 218 -6.67 2.22 -19.03
CA PHE A 218 -7.03 0.93 -18.44
C PHE A 218 -8.22 0.35 -19.20
N GLY A 219 -8.02 -0.76 -19.92
CA GLY A 219 -8.85 -1.11 -21.07
C GLY A 219 -10.04 -2.05 -20.85
N LEU A 220 -10.77 -2.23 -21.95
CA LEU A 220 -11.89 -3.17 -22.09
C LEU A 220 -11.42 -4.57 -22.53
N GLN A 221 -10.47 -4.65 -23.46
CA GLN A 221 -9.89 -5.91 -23.96
C GLN A 221 -8.49 -6.15 -23.39
N ASP A 222 -7.66 -5.11 -23.39
CA ASP A 222 -6.33 -5.14 -22.79
C ASP A 222 -6.40 -4.60 -21.36
N ALA A 223 -5.60 -5.17 -20.45
CA ALA A 223 -5.52 -4.66 -19.09
C ALA A 223 -4.97 -3.22 -19.07
N LEU A 224 -4.01 -2.92 -19.94
CA LEU A 224 -3.38 -1.62 -19.98
C LEU A 224 -2.83 -1.37 -21.37
N VAL A 225 -3.08 -0.18 -21.92
CA VAL A 225 -2.52 0.28 -23.20
C VAL A 225 -1.82 1.60 -22.98
N TYR A 226 -0.64 1.76 -23.59
CA TYR A 226 0.07 3.03 -23.59
C TYR A 226 0.26 3.58 -25.01
N ALA A 227 0.32 4.89 -25.08
CA ALA A 227 0.70 5.65 -26.28
C ALA A 227 1.47 6.91 -25.86
N PHE A 228 2.24 7.48 -26.78
CA PHE A 228 2.90 8.77 -26.57
C PHE A 228 2.16 9.86 -27.33
N ASN A 229 2.44 11.13 -27.02
CA ASN A 229 1.90 12.27 -27.75
C ASN A 229 2.62 12.49 -29.09
N THR A 230 3.95 12.42 -29.10
CA THR A 230 4.80 12.67 -30.27
C THR A 230 5.07 11.42 -31.11
N SER A 231 5.09 10.24 -30.50
CA SER A 231 5.44 8.97 -31.17
C SER A 231 4.24 8.06 -31.39
N LEU A 232 4.29 7.28 -32.48
CA LEU A 232 3.36 6.17 -32.76
C LEU A 232 3.73 4.87 -32.02
N LYS A 233 4.83 4.87 -31.26
CA LYS A 233 5.17 3.74 -30.38
C LYS A 233 4.03 3.49 -29.41
N ARG A 234 3.70 2.21 -29.24
CA ARG A 234 2.58 1.77 -28.41
C ARG A 234 2.82 0.35 -27.93
N GLY A 235 2.07 -0.04 -26.93
CA GLY A 235 2.02 -1.42 -26.49
C GLY A 235 0.85 -1.65 -25.56
N ALA A 236 0.55 -2.92 -25.36
CA ALA A 236 -0.57 -3.36 -24.57
C ALA A 236 -0.14 -4.52 -23.68
N VAL A 237 -0.80 -4.64 -22.54
CA VAL A 237 -0.75 -5.81 -21.68
C VAL A 237 -2.07 -6.55 -21.84
N SER A 238 -2.00 -7.78 -22.36
CA SER A 238 -3.17 -8.64 -22.51
C SER A 238 -3.89 -8.81 -21.17
N GLY A 239 -5.21 -8.72 -21.21
CA GLY A 239 -6.07 -8.94 -20.04
C GLY A 239 -6.39 -10.42 -19.76
N GLU A 240 -5.94 -11.35 -20.61
CA GLU A 240 -6.25 -12.78 -20.50
C GLU A 240 -5.83 -13.38 -19.14
N GLU A 241 -4.62 -13.05 -18.66
CA GLU A 241 -4.14 -13.52 -17.36
C GLU A 241 -5.07 -13.06 -16.22
N VAL A 242 -5.54 -11.81 -16.29
CA VAL A 242 -6.43 -11.22 -15.29
C VAL A 242 -7.81 -11.89 -15.33
N LEU A 243 -8.37 -12.12 -16.52
CA LEU A 243 -9.66 -12.79 -16.69
C LEU A 243 -9.60 -14.25 -16.21
N ALA A 244 -8.62 -15.02 -16.69
CA ALA A 244 -8.44 -16.41 -16.30
C ALA A 244 -8.26 -16.56 -14.78
N HIS A 245 -7.53 -15.63 -14.15
CA HIS A 245 -7.39 -15.61 -12.70
C HIS A 245 -8.71 -15.31 -11.98
N GLN A 246 -9.46 -14.30 -12.43
CA GLN A 246 -10.76 -13.94 -11.84
C GLN A 246 -11.76 -15.10 -11.93
N GLU A 247 -11.87 -15.75 -13.09
CA GLU A 247 -12.75 -16.91 -13.30
C GLU A 247 -12.38 -18.07 -12.38
N LYS A 248 -11.07 -18.41 -12.31
CA LYS A 248 -10.55 -19.46 -11.44
C LYS A 248 -10.90 -19.21 -9.97
N TYR A 249 -10.75 -17.98 -9.48
CA TYR A 249 -11.02 -17.65 -8.08
C TYR A 249 -12.52 -17.54 -7.78
N ALA A 250 -13.33 -17.08 -8.74
CA ALA A 250 -14.79 -17.10 -8.62
C ALA A 250 -15.32 -18.53 -8.51
N ALA A 251 -14.87 -19.44 -9.39
CA ALA A 251 -15.22 -20.86 -9.33
C ALA A 251 -14.79 -21.51 -8.01
N ARG A 252 -13.57 -21.23 -7.55
CA ARG A 252 -13.06 -21.75 -6.27
C ARG A 252 -13.85 -21.22 -5.08
N ARG A 253 -14.26 -19.95 -5.10
CA ARG A 253 -15.08 -19.33 -4.05
C ARG A 253 -16.45 -20.01 -3.96
N LYS A 254 -17.12 -20.20 -5.10
CA LYS A 254 -18.41 -20.89 -5.18
C LYS A 254 -18.32 -22.31 -4.60
N LYS A 255 -17.31 -23.08 -5.02
CA LYS A 255 -17.08 -24.45 -4.52
C LYS A 255 -16.88 -24.50 -3.00
N ILE A 256 -16.09 -23.60 -2.43
CA ILE A 256 -15.87 -23.54 -0.97
C ILE A 256 -17.16 -23.23 -0.21
N GLN A 257 -18.01 -22.36 -0.77
CA GLN A 257 -19.30 -22.00 -0.17
C GLN A 257 -20.28 -23.17 -0.22
N GLU A 258 -20.39 -23.87 -1.35
CA GLU A 258 -21.23 -25.06 -1.48
C GLU A 258 -20.80 -26.20 -0.54
N GLN A 259 -19.49 -26.40 -0.40
CA GLN A 259 -18.92 -27.39 0.52
C GLN A 259 -19.15 -27.07 2.00
N TYR A 260 -19.47 -25.83 2.36
CA TYR A 260 -19.67 -25.46 3.76
C TYR A 260 -20.79 -26.27 4.42
N ASN A 261 -21.90 -26.50 3.69
CA ASN A 261 -23.07 -27.22 4.18
C ASN A 261 -22.76 -28.67 4.61
N TRP A 262 -21.75 -29.28 3.97
CA TRP A 262 -21.34 -30.67 4.20
C TRP A 262 -20.03 -30.78 4.98
N SER A 263 -19.51 -29.67 5.50
CA SER A 263 -18.22 -29.66 6.20
C SER A 263 -18.38 -29.77 7.71
N GLY A 264 -17.46 -30.49 8.35
CA GLY A 264 -17.33 -30.54 9.82
C GLY A 264 -16.95 -29.20 10.48
N ARG A 265 -16.90 -28.09 9.72
CA ARG A 265 -16.68 -26.73 10.25
C ARG A 265 -17.95 -26.10 10.81
N LYS A 266 -19.11 -26.70 10.57
CA LYS A 266 -20.40 -26.24 11.08
C LYS A 266 -20.43 -26.37 12.61
N GLY A 267 -20.90 -25.33 13.30
CA GLY A 267 -21.00 -25.32 14.77
C GLY A 267 -19.76 -24.81 15.52
N HIS A 268 -18.63 -24.57 14.85
CA HIS A 268 -17.39 -24.05 15.47
C HIS A 268 -17.23 -22.52 15.37
N GLY A 269 -18.31 -21.81 15.08
CA GLY A 269 -18.34 -20.35 14.97
C GLY A 269 -17.90 -19.80 13.62
N ARG A 270 -18.01 -18.46 13.48
CA ARG A 270 -17.81 -17.75 12.21
C ARG A 270 -16.36 -17.83 11.71
N GLU A 271 -15.39 -17.89 12.61
CA GLU A 271 -13.97 -17.91 12.27
C GLU A 271 -13.59 -19.18 11.49
N ASP A 272 -13.98 -20.34 12.00
CA ASP A 272 -13.72 -21.63 11.34
C ASP A 272 -14.57 -21.81 10.09
N ALA A 273 -15.83 -21.34 10.10
CA ALA A 273 -16.69 -21.32 8.92
C ALA A 273 -16.05 -20.54 7.74
N LEU A 274 -15.44 -19.38 8.02
CA LEU A 274 -14.87 -18.51 6.99
C LEU A 274 -13.39 -18.77 6.72
N LYS A 275 -12.70 -19.62 7.49
CA LYS A 275 -11.24 -19.84 7.38
C LYS A 275 -10.76 -20.14 5.96
N PRO A 276 -11.37 -21.05 5.17
CA PRO A 276 -10.94 -21.28 3.78
C PRO A 276 -11.21 -20.10 2.85
N LEU A 277 -12.31 -19.36 3.07
CA LEU A 277 -12.64 -18.16 2.29
C LEU A 277 -11.67 -17.01 2.58
N ARG A 278 -11.29 -16.82 3.84
CA ARG A 278 -10.26 -15.84 4.25
C ARG A 278 -8.92 -16.17 3.58
N HIS A 279 -8.50 -17.43 3.61
CA HIS A 279 -7.26 -17.86 2.95
C HIS A 279 -7.29 -17.66 1.43
N LEU A 280 -8.41 -18.00 0.78
CA LEU A 280 -8.59 -17.75 -0.65
C LEU A 280 -8.49 -16.26 -0.97
N TYR A 281 -9.17 -15.42 -0.18
CA TYR A 281 -9.15 -13.97 -0.32
C TYR A 281 -7.74 -13.38 -0.15
N GLU A 282 -6.98 -13.82 0.86
CA GLU A 282 -5.60 -13.38 1.07
C GLU A 282 -4.71 -13.76 -0.12
N THR A 283 -4.85 -14.98 -0.64
CA THR A 283 -4.09 -15.45 -1.81
C THR A 283 -4.43 -14.62 -3.05
N GLU A 284 -5.72 -14.36 -3.28
CA GLU A 284 -6.22 -13.53 -4.37
C GLU A 284 -5.70 -12.09 -4.28
N ARG A 285 -5.75 -11.50 -3.08
CA ARG A 285 -5.25 -10.15 -2.79
C ARG A 285 -3.74 -10.05 -3.07
N ASN A 286 -2.97 -11.03 -2.63
CA ASN A 286 -1.52 -11.07 -2.85
C ASN A 286 -1.19 -11.16 -4.34
N TYR A 287 -1.91 -12.01 -5.08
CA TYR A 287 -1.76 -12.12 -6.52
C TYR A 287 -2.07 -10.81 -7.24
N ARG A 288 -3.24 -10.19 -6.96
CA ARG A 288 -3.63 -8.89 -7.54
C ARG A 288 -2.57 -7.83 -7.27
N SER A 289 -2.04 -7.79 -6.04
CA SER A 289 -0.97 -6.87 -5.65
C SER A 289 0.32 -7.10 -6.43
N LEU A 290 0.72 -8.36 -6.66
CA LEU A 290 1.88 -8.74 -7.45
C LEU A 290 1.73 -8.31 -8.91
N VAL A 291 0.60 -8.64 -9.54
CA VAL A 291 0.28 -8.26 -10.93
C VAL A 291 0.30 -6.74 -11.08
N ASN A 292 -0.34 -5.99 -10.17
CA ASN A 292 -0.30 -4.53 -10.18
C ASN A 292 1.13 -3.99 -10.06
N SER A 293 1.96 -4.63 -9.23
CA SER A 293 3.36 -4.21 -9.07
C SER A 293 4.17 -4.46 -10.35
N ARG A 294 3.90 -5.56 -11.06
CA ARG A 294 4.50 -5.90 -12.36
C ARG A 294 4.08 -4.91 -13.44
N TYR A 295 2.78 -4.61 -13.54
CA TYR A 295 2.26 -3.63 -14.51
C TYR A 295 2.79 -2.23 -14.23
N ALA A 296 2.79 -1.79 -12.98
CA ALA A 296 3.37 -0.50 -12.62
C ALA A 296 4.87 -0.42 -12.96
N LYS A 297 5.64 -1.51 -12.76
CA LYS A 297 7.05 -1.56 -13.18
C LYS A 297 7.17 -1.42 -14.69
N TRP A 298 6.38 -2.19 -15.44
CA TRP A 298 6.38 -2.19 -16.90
C TRP A 298 6.09 -0.81 -17.50
N VAL A 299 5.02 -0.14 -17.01
CA VAL A 299 4.65 1.22 -17.44
C VAL A 299 5.81 2.20 -17.21
N VAL A 300 6.36 2.22 -16.00
CA VAL A 300 7.41 3.17 -15.64
C VAL A 300 8.73 2.85 -16.37
N ASP A 301 9.05 1.58 -16.61
CA ASP A 301 10.23 1.21 -17.38
C ASP A 301 10.12 1.62 -18.85
N ILE A 302 8.91 1.60 -19.44
CA ILE A 302 8.65 2.12 -20.78
C ILE A 302 8.78 3.65 -20.81
N ALA A 303 8.24 4.34 -19.81
CA ALA A 303 8.37 5.79 -19.69
C ALA A 303 9.84 6.20 -19.62
N MET A 304 10.65 5.50 -18.80
CA MET A 304 12.08 5.75 -18.72
C MET A 304 12.82 5.52 -20.04
N LYS A 305 12.55 4.39 -20.71
CA LYS A 305 13.19 4.06 -21.99
C LYS A 305 12.94 5.09 -23.08
N ASN A 306 11.80 5.79 -23.01
CA ASN A 306 11.42 6.82 -23.98
C ASN A 306 11.60 8.25 -23.42
N ARG A 307 12.27 8.42 -22.27
CA ARG A 307 12.58 9.73 -21.66
C ARG A 307 11.35 10.61 -21.40
N CYS A 308 10.21 10.02 -21.03
CA CYS A 308 9.00 10.79 -20.74
C CYS A 308 9.13 11.61 -19.46
N GLY A 309 8.80 12.90 -19.50
CA GLY A 309 8.66 13.73 -18.30
C GLY A 309 7.34 13.51 -17.57
N MET A 310 6.28 13.12 -18.29
CA MET A 310 4.92 13.00 -17.73
C MET A 310 4.21 11.71 -18.14
N ILE A 311 3.39 11.18 -17.23
CA ILE A 311 2.45 10.08 -17.44
C ILE A 311 1.03 10.56 -17.14
N HIS A 312 0.15 10.48 -18.12
CA HIS A 312 -1.27 10.74 -17.96
C HIS A 312 -2.02 9.42 -17.77
N LEU A 313 -2.61 9.25 -16.60
CA LEU A 313 -3.44 8.09 -16.25
C LEU A 313 -4.91 8.42 -16.46
N ASP A 314 -5.68 7.46 -16.95
CA ASP A 314 -7.13 7.53 -16.94
C ASP A 314 -7.69 7.68 -15.51
N SER A 315 -8.44 8.75 -15.23
CA SER A 315 -9.07 8.99 -13.92
C SER A 315 -10.22 8.03 -13.63
N ALA A 316 -10.80 7.38 -14.65
CA ALA A 316 -11.97 6.53 -14.47
C ALA A 316 -11.71 5.40 -13.46
N ASN A 317 -12.54 5.35 -12.42
CA ASN A 317 -12.72 4.17 -11.60
C ASN A 317 -13.91 3.44 -12.20
N TYR A 318 -13.65 2.42 -13.02
CA TYR A 318 -14.68 1.65 -13.71
C TYR A 318 -15.53 0.83 -12.70
N VAL A 319 -16.39 1.51 -11.93
CA VAL A 319 -17.31 0.89 -10.98
C VAL A 319 -18.62 0.61 -11.72
N SER A 320 -18.67 -0.58 -12.34
CA SER A 320 -19.86 -1.36 -12.69
C SER A 320 -21.17 -0.60 -12.97
N SER A 321 -21.49 -0.40 -14.25
CA SER A 321 -22.87 -0.35 -14.75
C SER A 321 -22.96 -1.24 -15.99
N GLY A 322 -23.32 -2.52 -15.79
CA GLY A 322 -23.82 -3.42 -16.85
C GLY A 322 -22.86 -3.92 -17.94
N LYS A 323 -21.73 -3.26 -18.23
CA LYS A 323 -20.80 -3.68 -19.31
C LYS A 323 -19.64 -4.53 -18.77
N LYS A 324 -19.26 -5.60 -19.49
CA LYS A 324 -18.12 -6.50 -19.22
C LYS A 324 -16.78 -5.75 -19.33
N ILE A 325 -16.46 -4.90 -18.36
CA ILE A 325 -15.15 -4.27 -18.27
C ILE A 325 -14.22 -5.25 -17.55
N LEU A 326 -13.15 -5.66 -18.22
CA LEU A 326 -12.14 -6.62 -17.75
C LEU A 326 -11.61 -6.29 -16.34
N LEU A 327 -11.52 -4.99 -16.05
CA LEU A 327 -10.98 -4.45 -14.80
C LEU A 327 -12.03 -3.93 -13.83
N SER A 328 -13.34 -4.12 -14.09
CA SER A 328 -14.43 -3.66 -13.20
C SER A 328 -14.31 -4.19 -11.76
N ARG A 329 -13.78 -5.41 -11.60
CA ARG A 329 -13.57 -6.07 -10.29
C ARG A 329 -12.11 -6.04 -9.84
N TRP A 330 -11.27 -5.28 -10.54
CA TRP A 330 -9.85 -5.18 -10.30
C TRP A 330 -9.52 -3.95 -9.46
N PRO A 331 -8.56 -4.02 -8.52
CA PRO A 331 -8.18 -2.86 -7.69
C PRO A 331 -7.35 -1.85 -8.49
N LEU A 332 -8.02 -1.03 -9.32
CA LEU A 332 -7.40 0.00 -10.15
C LEU A 332 -6.72 1.09 -9.34
N TYR A 333 -7.30 1.47 -8.20
CA TYR A 333 -6.69 2.43 -7.28
C TYR A 333 -5.29 1.97 -6.83
N ASP A 334 -5.12 0.70 -6.47
CA ASP A 334 -3.82 0.13 -6.08
C ASP A 334 -2.82 0.13 -7.26
N LEU A 335 -3.30 -0.07 -8.50
CA LEU A 335 -2.45 0.01 -9.69
C LEU A 335 -1.98 1.43 -9.96
N LYS A 336 -2.90 2.41 -9.97
CA LYS A 336 -2.60 3.84 -10.18
C LYS A 336 -1.61 4.34 -9.14
N GLU A 337 -1.83 4.03 -7.88
CA GLU A 337 -0.95 4.43 -6.78
C GLU A 337 0.44 3.81 -6.90
N LYS A 338 0.54 2.54 -7.32
CA LYS A 338 1.83 1.90 -7.59
C LYS A 338 2.56 2.51 -8.79
N ILE A 339 1.85 2.97 -9.82
CA ILE A 339 2.45 3.68 -10.96
C ILE A 339 2.98 5.03 -10.47
N ARG A 340 2.14 5.86 -9.83
CA ARG A 340 2.51 7.15 -9.25
C ARG A 340 3.77 7.03 -8.40
N ARG A 341 3.75 6.16 -7.40
CA ARG A 341 4.87 5.96 -6.48
C ARG A 341 6.15 5.55 -7.22
N LYS A 342 6.08 4.65 -8.20
CA LYS A 342 7.29 4.21 -8.94
C LYS A 342 7.81 5.24 -9.93
N ALA A 343 6.93 6.05 -10.50
CA ALA A 343 7.27 7.12 -11.43
C ALA A 343 7.94 8.29 -10.68
N GLU A 344 7.36 8.71 -9.56
CA GLU A 344 7.92 9.74 -8.68
C GLU A 344 9.31 9.34 -8.13
N GLU A 345 9.52 8.05 -7.82
CA GLU A 345 10.85 7.52 -7.43
C GLU A 345 11.94 7.81 -8.47
N LYS A 346 11.56 7.96 -9.73
CA LYS A 346 12.45 8.19 -10.87
C LYS A 346 12.41 9.65 -11.38
N GLY A 347 11.61 10.51 -10.77
CA GLY A 347 11.44 11.91 -11.20
C GLY A 347 10.46 12.12 -12.35
N ILE A 348 9.58 11.15 -12.63
CA ILE A 348 8.54 11.26 -13.68
C ILE A 348 7.23 11.73 -13.02
N GLN A 349 6.62 12.79 -13.54
CA GLN A 349 5.35 13.33 -13.04
C GLN A 349 4.18 12.45 -13.49
N VAL A 350 3.20 12.24 -12.61
CA VAL A 350 1.98 11.46 -12.92
C VAL A 350 0.74 12.28 -12.62
N THR A 351 -0.12 12.44 -13.64
CA THR A 351 -1.39 13.18 -13.54
C THR A 351 -2.54 12.24 -13.87
N GLU A 352 -3.61 12.26 -13.08
CA GLU A 352 -4.86 11.59 -13.45
C GLU A 352 -5.72 12.56 -14.27
N CYS A 353 -6.09 12.15 -15.49
CA CYS A 353 -6.81 12.98 -16.45
C CYS A 353 -8.24 12.46 -16.63
N SER A 354 -9.21 13.35 -16.48
CA SER A 354 -10.63 13.05 -16.70
C SER A 354 -11.08 13.65 -18.02
N ILE A 355 -11.00 12.87 -19.10
CA ILE A 355 -11.38 13.33 -20.44
C ILE A 355 -12.80 12.85 -20.74
N PRO A 356 -13.75 13.76 -21.03
CA PRO A 356 -15.08 13.39 -21.51
C PRO A 356 -14.96 12.53 -22.76
N ASN A 357 -15.76 11.44 -22.83
CA ASN A 357 -15.84 10.61 -24.03
C ASN A 357 -14.47 10.07 -24.48
N LEU A 358 -13.57 9.77 -23.52
CA LEU A 358 -12.18 9.35 -23.74
C LEU A 358 -11.99 8.28 -24.84
N ARG A 359 -12.97 7.38 -24.99
CA ARG A 359 -12.91 6.22 -25.88
C ARG A 359 -13.57 6.44 -27.23
N THR A 360 -14.57 7.33 -27.29
CA THR A 360 -15.35 7.65 -28.48
C THR A 360 -14.83 8.89 -29.19
N ARG A 361 -14.09 9.77 -28.51
CA ARG A 361 -13.46 10.95 -29.09
C ARG A 361 -12.25 10.57 -29.95
N CYS A 362 -12.16 11.08 -31.17
CA CYS A 362 -10.99 10.90 -32.03
C CYS A 362 -9.78 11.67 -31.52
N SER A 363 -8.64 10.99 -31.37
CA SER A 363 -7.37 11.60 -30.95
C SER A 363 -6.70 12.52 -31.96
N LEU A 364 -7.20 12.59 -33.21
CA LEU A 364 -6.70 13.53 -34.21
C LEU A 364 -7.62 14.72 -34.43
N CYS A 365 -8.92 14.49 -34.64
CA CYS A 365 -9.86 15.56 -34.97
C CYS A 365 -10.83 15.94 -33.85
N GLY A 366 -10.81 15.26 -32.70
CA GLY A 366 -11.66 15.56 -31.55
C GLY A 366 -13.14 15.24 -31.70
N LYS A 367 -13.60 14.72 -32.85
CA LYS A 367 -15.00 14.34 -33.05
C LYS A 367 -15.33 13.00 -32.40
N GLU A 368 -16.55 12.89 -31.89
CA GLU A 368 -17.05 11.66 -31.25
C GLU A 368 -17.56 10.66 -32.28
N GLN A 369 -17.21 9.39 -32.04
CA GLN A 369 -17.50 8.27 -32.91
C GLN A 369 -17.78 7.04 -32.05
N GLU A 370 -18.86 6.33 -32.37
CA GLU A 370 -19.15 5.04 -31.76
C GLU A 370 -18.15 3.99 -32.26
N PRO A 371 -17.65 3.11 -31.37
CA PRO A 371 -16.74 2.04 -31.76
C PRO A 371 -17.44 1.00 -32.64
N GLU A 372 -16.70 0.43 -33.59
CA GLU A 372 -17.23 -0.54 -34.54
C GLU A 372 -17.00 -1.99 -34.06
N GLY A 373 -18.07 -2.79 -34.13
CA GLY A 373 -18.05 -4.25 -33.97
C GLY A 373 -17.69 -4.79 -32.57
N GLU A 374 -17.72 -6.12 -32.44
CA GLU A 374 -17.37 -6.84 -31.20
C GLU A 374 -15.89 -6.72 -30.82
N LYS A 375 -15.04 -6.41 -31.81
CA LYS A 375 -13.58 -6.27 -31.63
C LYS A 375 -13.17 -4.92 -31.06
N HIS A 376 -14.11 -4.01 -30.75
CA HIS A 376 -13.83 -2.68 -30.22
C HIS A 376 -12.77 -1.94 -31.04
N THR A 377 -12.94 -1.96 -32.36
CA THR A 377 -12.09 -1.21 -33.30
C THR A 377 -12.57 0.24 -33.39
N PHE A 378 -11.64 1.18 -33.51
CA PHE A 378 -11.95 2.60 -33.65
C PHE A 378 -11.62 3.07 -35.06
N VAL A 379 -12.61 3.61 -35.77
CA VAL A 379 -12.41 4.24 -37.07
C VAL A 379 -13.14 5.58 -37.06
N CYS A 380 -12.41 6.66 -37.30
CA CYS A 380 -13.02 7.97 -37.42
C CYS A 380 -13.60 8.16 -38.82
N LYS A 381 -14.92 8.36 -38.91
CA LYS A 381 -15.62 8.60 -40.17
C LYS A 381 -15.25 9.94 -40.81
N ASP A 382 -14.94 10.94 -39.99
CA ASP A 382 -14.61 12.29 -40.45
C ASP A 382 -13.20 12.43 -41.04
N CYS A 383 -12.17 12.01 -40.29
CA CYS A 383 -10.77 12.20 -40.70
C CYS A 383 -10.11 10.92 -41.25
N GLY A 384 -10.82 9.79 -41.23
CA GLY A 384 -10.28 8.50 -41.70
C GLY A 384 -9.27 7.84 -40.76
N TYR A 385 -9.01 8.41 -39.58
CA TYR A 385 -8.11 7.83 -38.59
C TYR A 385 -8.54 6.40 -38.23
N GLY A 386 -7.60 5.45 -38.28
CA GLY A 386 -7.85 4.04 -37.94
C GLY A 386 -8.21 3.11 -39.10
N LYS A 387 -8.37 3.61 -40.34
CA LYS A 387 -8.73 2.79 -41.53
C LYS A 387 -7.63 1.86 -42.03
N ALA A 388 -6.35 2.20 -41.85
CA ALA A 388 -5.21 1.41 -42.34
C ALA A 388 -3.99 1.58 -41.44
N ASP A 389 -3.95 0.83 -40.35
CA ASP A 389 -2.82 0.78 -39.43
C ASP A 389 -1.81 -0.29 -39.88
N LYS A 390 -0.73 0.16 -40.52
CA LYS A 390 0.36 -0.71 -41.00
C LYS A 390 1.09 -1.45 -39.87
N ASN A 391 0.91 -1.03 -38.61
CA ASN A 391 1.57 -1.61 -37.44
C ASN A 391 0.74 -2.72 -36.75
N ARG A 392 -0.33 -3.24 -37.37
CA ARG A 392 -1.10 -4.38 -36.87
C ARG A 392 -1.53 -5.31 -38.01
N ARG A 393 -1.51 -6.63 -37.79
CA ARG A 393 -1.96 -7.65 -38.77
C ARG A 393 -3.40 -7.45 -39.27
N SER A 394 -4.25 -6.78 -38.48
CA SER A 394 -5.67 -6.57 -38.79
C SER A 394 -6.01 -5.20 -39.38
N GLY A 395 -5.03 -4.30 -39.59
CA GLY A 395 -5.24 -3.00 -40.24
C GLY A 395 -6.06 -1.94 -39.48
N SER A 396 -6.62 -2.24 -38.30
CA SER A 396 -7.45 -1.30 -37.51
C SER A 396 -6.92 -1.06 -36.09
N ILE A 397 -7.10 0.17 -35.60
CA ILE A 397 -6.72 0.59 -34.23
C ILE A 397 -7.78 0.17 -33.20
N THR A 398 -7.36 -0.07 -31.95
CA THR A 398 -8.29 -0.35 -30.86
C THR A 398 -8.81 0.93 -30.23
N VAL A 399 -10.00 0.83 -29.64
CA VAL A 399 -10.56 1.86 -28.75
C VAL A 399 -9.63 2.16 -27.57
N ASP A 400 -8.97 1.13 -27.03
CA ASP A 400 -8.01 1.29 -25.92
C ASP A 400 -6.77 2.11 -26.35
N TYR A 401 -6.27 1.93 -27.58
CA TYR A 401 -5.17 2.72 -28.12
C TYR A 401 -5.58 4.17 -28.41
N ASN A 402 -6.77 4.38 -28.98
CA ASN A 402 -7.29 5.73 -29.20
C ASN A 402 -7.45 6.49 -27.86
N ALA A 403 -7.95 5.83 -26.82
CA ALA A 403 -8.02 6.39 -25.47
C ALA A 403 -6.63 6.75 -24.91
N ALA A 404 -5.64 5.86 -25.04
CA ALA A 404 -4.27 6.16 -24.62
C ALA A 404 -3.68 7.38 -25.36
N ARG A 405 -3.97 7.54 -26.66
CA ARG A 405 -3.57 8.72 -27.45
C ARG A 405 -4.27 9.99 -27.00
N ASN A 406 -5.56 9.94 -26.68
CA ASN A 406 -6.31 11.07 -26.11
C ASN A 406 -5.69 11.53 -24.78
N LEU A 407 -5.33 10.59 -23.90
CA LEU A 407 -4.64 10.91 -22.64
C LEU A 407 -3.27 11.55 -22.89
N ALA A 408 -2.51 11.03 -23.84
CA ALA A 408 -1.18 11.57 -24.14
C ALA A 408 -1.26 12.99 -24.73
N ALA A 409 -2.25 13.25 -25.59
CA ALA A 409 -2.44 14.55 -26.23
C ALA A 409 -3.16 15.59 -25.35
N TYR A 410 -3.69 15.18 -24.20
CA TYR A 410 -4.46 16.04 -23.32
C TYR A 410 -3.62 17.18 -22.76
N LYS A 411 -4.12 18.41 -22.92
CA LYS A 411 -3.58 19.62 -22.30
C LYS A 411 -4.57 20.11 -21.25
N SER A 412 -4.09 20.44 -20.05
CA SER A 412 -4.94 20.86 -18.92
C SER A 412 -5.79 22.11 -19.17
N GLU A 413 -5.46 22.90 -20.20
CA GLU A 413 -6.19 24.11 -20.60
C GLU A 413 -7.58 23.82 -21.20
N ASP A 414 -7.87 22.58 -21.61
CA ASP A 414 -9.14 22.19 -22.28
C ASP A 414 -10.34 22.02 -21.31
N THR A 415 -10.23 22.50 -20.06
CA THR A 415 -11.27 22.29 -19.01
C THR A 415 -11.92 23.60 -18.54
N LYS A 416 -12.05 24.57 -19.44
CA LYS A 416 -12.98 25.69 -19.29
C LYS A 416 -13.99 25.64 -20.42
N LEU A 417 -15.11 24.94 -20.20
CA LEU A 417 -16.38 25.14 -20.90
C LEU A 417 -17.51 24.64 -20.02
#